data_AF-A0A919XP59-F1
#
_entry.id   AF-A0A919XP59-F1
#
_cell.length_a   1.000
_cell.length_b   1.000
_cell.length_c   1.000
_cell.angle_alpha   90.00
_cell.angle_beta   90.00
_cell.angle_gamma   90.00
#
_symmetry.space_group_name_H-M   'P 1'
#
loop_
_entity.id
_entity.type
_entity.pdbx_description
1 polymer ?
#
loop_
_entity_poly.entity_id
_entity_poly.type
_entity_poly.pdbx_seq_one_letter_code
_entity_poly.pdbx_strand_id
1 'polypeptide(L)' 'MSKFNELNATNSTIIKWEGQTLKTTQNPYVSDDGDQYLAHAIDENENEYIVTWEVIDHETTDESETCDWNNPIGVTLVK' A
#
# COMPACT_ATOMS: atom_id res chain seq x y z
N MET A 1 -1.13 2.76 22.49
CA MET A 1 -1.84 3.32 21.32
C MET A 1 -1.45 2.43 20.16
N SER A 2 -2.43 1.92 19.43
CA SER A 2 -2.17 1.05 18.28
C SER A 2 -1.60 1.87 17.14
N LYS A 3 -0.63 1.33 16.41
CA LYS A 3 -0.02 2.04 15.26
C LYS A 3 -1.10 2.51 14.28
N PHE A 4 -2.15 1.71 14.10
CA PHE A 4 -3.27 2.04 13.20
C PHE A 4 -3.97 3.36 13.56
N ASN A 5 -4.01 3.72 14.83
CA ASN A 5 -4.63 4.96 15.30
C ASN A 5 -3.71 6.17 15.14
N GLU A 6 -2.39 5.95 15.06
CA GLU A 6 -1.39 6.98 14.75
C GLU A 6 -1.37 7.28 13.24
N LEU A 7 -1.60 6.25 12.42
CA LEU A 7 -1.71 6.37 10.97
C LEU A 7 -3.00 7.11 10.57
N ASN A 8 -2.81 8.16 9.78
CA ASN A 8 -3.85 9.06 9.29
C ASN A 8 -3.56 9.45 7.84
N ALA A 9 -4.55 10.02 7.14
CA ALA A 9 -4.43 10.38 5.72
C ALA A 9 -3.26 11.32 5.38
N THR A 10 -2.65 11.96 6.38
CA THR A 10 -1.49 12.85 6.20
C THR A 10 -0.15 12.10 6.26
N ASN A 11 -0.09 10.95 6.92
CA ASN A 11 1.15 10.17 7.13
C ASN A 11 1.05 8.73 6.60
N SER A 12 -0.07 8.36 5.98
CA SER A 12 -0.34 7.01 5.49
C SER A 12 -1.38 7.03 4.38
N THR A 13 -1.27 6.05 3.49
CA THR A 13 -2.25 5.77 2.44
C THR A 13 -3.34 4.87 3.01
N ILE A 14 -4.59 5.28 2.84
CA ILE A 14 -5.75 4.49 3.29
C ILE A 14 -6.22 3.64 2.11
N ILE A 15 -6.07 2.33 2.24
CA ILE A 15 -6.46 1.34 1.24
C ILE A 15 -7.71 0.61 1.75
N LYS A 16 -8.72 0.47 0.89
CA LYS A 16 -9.91 -0.32 1.19
C LYS A 16 -9.82 -1.64 0.45
N TRP A 17 -9.63 -2.73 1.18
CA TRP A 17 -9.48 -4.07 0.61
C TRP A 17 -10.48 -5.03 1.23
N GLU A 18 -11.31 -5.68 0.40
CA GLU A 18 -12.31 -6.67 0.85
C GLU A 18 -13.21 -6.20 2.02
N GLY A 19 -13.55 -4.90 2.02
CA GLY A 19 -14.36 -4.29 3.10
C GLY A 19 -13.59 -3.95 4.37
N GLN A 20 -12.29 -4.26 4.44
CA GLN A 20 -11.38 -3.85 5.50
C GLN A 20 -10.66 -2.55 5.11
N THR A 21 -10.39 -1.71 6.12
CA THR A 21 -9.59 -0.51 5.92
C THR A 21 -8.17 -0.78 6.40
N LEU A 22 -7.24 -0.72 5.46
CA LEU A 22 -5.81 -0.87 5.69
C LEU A 22 -5.16 0.51 5.62
N LYS A 23 -4.17 0.74 6.47
CA LYS A 23 -3.39 1.98 6.46
C LYS A 23 -1.92 1.64 6.30
N THR A 24 -1.25 2.23 5.31
CA THR A 24 0.17 1.97 5.10
C THR A 24 1.00 2.53 6.25
N THR A 25 1.90 1.74 6.82
CA THR A 25 2.84 2.18 7.87
C THR A 25 4.05 2.90 7.30
N GLN A 26 4.27 2.79 5.99
CA GLN A 26 5.41 3.34 5.27
C GLN A 26 5.01 3.72 3.85
N ASN A 27 5.87 4.50 3.19
CA ASN A 27 5.73 4.78 1.77
C ASN A 27 5.92 3.49 0.94
N PRO A 28 5.15 3.34 -0.15
CA PRO A 28 5.39 2.28 -1.11
C PRO A 28 6.78 2.40 -1.72
N TYR A 29 7.43 1.26 -1.92
CA TYR A 29 8.74 1.14 -2.54
C TYR A 29 8.65 0.18 -3.72
N VAL A 30 9.46 0.40 -4.74
CA VAL A 30 9.53 -0.50 -5.89
C VAL A 30 10.17 -1.82 -5.47
N SER A 31 9.61 -2.92 -5.94
CA SER A 31 10.15 -4.26 -5.79
C SER A 31 11.48 -4.39 -6.56
N ASP A 32 12.27 -5.40 -6.22
CA ASP A 32 13.59 -5.64 -6.83
C ASP A 32 13.51 -5.82 -8.36
N ASP A 33 12.37 -6.34 -8.83
CA ASP A 33 12.07 -6.55 -10.25
C ASP A 33 11.76 -5.24 -11.01
N GLY A 34 11.45 -4.16 -10.30
CA GLY A 34 11.10 -2.86 -10.91
C GLY A 34 9.65 -2.74 -11.39
N ASP A 35 8.91 -3.86 -11.46
CA ASP A 35 7.58 -3.93 -12.10
C ASP A 35 6.40 -3.80 -11.12
N GLN A 36 6.70 -3.76 -9.81
CA GLN A 36 5.67 -3.76 -8.76
C GLN A 36 6.05 -2.80 -7.63
N TYR A 37 5.06 -2.15 -7.02
CA TYR A 37 5.22 -1.41 -5.78
C TYR A 37 4.71 -2.22 -4.60
N LEU A 38 5.41 -2.12 -3.47
CA LEU A 38 5.13 -2.84 -2.24
C LEU A 38 5.03 -1.82 -1.10
N ALA A 39 4.05 -1.97 -0.21
CA ALA A 39 4.00 -1.21 1.04
C ALA A 39 3.50 -2.05 2.19
N HIS A 40 4.08 -1.83 3.36
CA HIS A 40 3.54 -2.37 4.59
C HIS A 40 2.31 -1.57 5.00
N ALA A 41 1.24 -2.27 5.37
CA ALA A 41 0.00 -1.73 5.88
C ALA A 41 -0.45 -2.51 7.10
N ILE A 42 -1.35 -1.90 7.88
CA ILE A 42 -1.97 -2.52 9.03
C ILE A 42 -3.47 -2.26 9.06
N ASP A 43 -4.24 -3.16 9.66
CA ASP A 43 -5.68 -2.96 9.93
C ASP A 43 -5.95 -2.49 11.36
N GLU A 44 -7.24 -2.32 11.69
CA GLU A 44 -7.73 -1.94 13.02
C GLU A 44 -7.33 -2.92 14.13
N ASN A 45 -7.10 -4.19 13.80
CA ASN A 45 -6.63 -5.24 14.71
C ASN A 45 -5.09 -5.30 14.82
N GLU A 46 -4.37 -4.36 14.21
CA GLU A 46 -2.89 -4.34 14.13
C GLU A 46 -2.29 -5.56 13.39
N ASN A 47 -3.06 -6.24 12.54
CA ASN A 47 -2.48 -7.25 11.66
C ASN A 47 -1.68 -6.58 10.56
N GLU A 48 -0.54 -7.17 10.21
CA GLU A 48 0.40 -6.62 9.24
C GLU A 48 0.11 -7.21 7.84
N TYR A 49 0.01 -6.33 6.85
CA TYR A 49 -0.28 -6.66 5.46
C TYR A 49 0.78 -6.05 4.54
N ILE A 50 1.06 -6.74 3.43
CA ILE A 50 1.83 -6.20 2.33
C ILE A 50 0.85 -5.93 1.20
N VAL A 51 0.68 -4.66 0.89
CA VAL A 51 -0.07 -4.22 -0.27
C VAL A 51 0.88 -4.19 -1.45
N THR A 52 0.48 -4.85 -2.54
CA THR A 52 1.24 -4.92 -3.79
C THR A 52 0.43 -4.22 -4.88
N TRP A 53 1.08 -3.32 -5.59
CA TRP A 53 0.52 -2.66 -6.77
C TRP A 53 1.36 -3.01 -8.00
N GLU A 54 0.71 -3.15 -9.14
CA GLU A 54 1.37 -3.38 -10.43
C GLU A 54 1.72 -2.03 -11.05
N VAL A 55 2.92 -1.94 -11.63
CA VAL A 55 3.33 -0.78 -12.42
C VAL A 55 2.64 -0.89 -13.77
N ILE A 56 1.64 -0.04 -14.00
CA ILE A 56 0.83 -0.07 -15.23
C ILE A 56 1.50 0.68 -16.38
N ASP A 57 2.38 1.64 -16.08
CA ASP A 57 3.09 2.40 -17.11
C ASP A 57 4.50 2.77 -16.64
N HIS A 58 5.49 2.10 -17.24
CA HIS A 58 6.92 2.31 -16.98
C HIS A 58 7.52 3.44 -17.87
N GLU A 59 6.74 4.03 -18.77
CA GLU A 59 7.19 5.09 -19.69
C GLU A 59 6.79 6.50 -19.24
N THR A 60 5.95 6.63 -18.21
CA THR A 60 5.63 7.94 -17.61
C THR A 60 6.75 8.43 -16.69
N THR A 61 7.16 9.69 -16.85
CA THR A 61 8.06 10.41 -15.93
C THR A 61 7.37 10.85 -14.63
N ASP A 62 6.08 10.54 -14.47
CA ASP A 62 5.27 10.98 -13.33
C ASP A 62 4.83 9.78 -12.50
N GLU A 63 5.49 9.59 -11.35
CA GLU A 63 5.30 8.46 -10.43
C GLU A 63 3.85 8.33 -9.92
N SER A 64 3.03 9.39 -10.03
CA SER A 64 1.60 9.34 -9.69
C SER A 64 0.73 8.68 -10.77
N GLU A 65 1.20 8.62 -12.01
CA GLU A 65 0.52 7.96 -13.15
C GLU A 65 1.10 6.58 -13.46
N THR A 66 2.27 6.27 -12.92
CA THR A 66 2.97 4.97 -13.06
C THR A 66 2.19 3.80 -12.45
N CYS A 67 1.32 4.04 -11.46
CA CYS A 67 0.71 2.98 -10.67
C CYS A 67 -0.74 3.33 -10.24
N ASP A 68 -1.65 2.34 -10.32
CA ASP A 68 -3.03 2.51 -9.84
C ASP A 68 -3.08 2.34 -8.32
N TRP A 69 -2.64 3.36 -7.60
CA TRP A 69 -2.58 3.37 -6.12
C TRP A 69 -3.94 3.05 -5.45
N ASN A 70 -5.04 3.24 -6.18
CA ASN A 70 -6.40 2.94 -5.73
C ASN A 70 -6.76 1.46 -5.88
N ASN A 71 -6.17 0.74 -6.84
CA ASN A 71 -6.36 -0.69 -7.05
C ASN A 71 -5.03 -1.43 -6.90
N PRO A 72 -4.66 -1.81 -5.66
CA PRO A 72 -3.60 -2.80 -5.50
C PRO A 72 -3.99 -4.12 -6.18
N ILE A 73 -3.02 -4.80 -6.75
CA ILE A 73 -3.21 -6.13 -7.36
C ILE A 73 -3.35 -7.23 -6.31
N GLY A 74 -2.89 -6.98 -5.09
CA GLY A 74 -3.00 -7.94 -4.02
C GLY A 74 -2.64 -7.37 -2.66
N VAL A 75 -3.25 -7.95 -1.63
CA VAL A 75 -2.89 -7.71 -0.25
C VAL A 75 -2.58 -9.06 0.39
N THR A 76 -1.36 -9.20 0.91
CA THR A 76 -0.91 -10.43 1.58
C THR A 76 -0.80 -10.19 3.08
N LEU A 77 -1.52 -10.99 3.87
CA LEU A 77 -1.36 -11.01 5.33
C LEU A 77 0.02 -11.57 5.68
N VAL A 78 0.79 -10.82 6.45
CA VAL A 78 2.11 -11.24 6.94
C VAL A 78 2.00 -11.91 8.31
N LYS A 79 1.03 -11.50 9.13
CA LYS A 79 1.02 -11.84 10.56
C LYS A 79 -0.36 -11.91 11.16
#